data_AF-A0A849YBQ6-F1
#
_entry.id   AF-A0A849YBQ6-F1
#
_cell.length_a   1.000
_cell.length_b   1.000
_cell.length_c   1.000
_cell.angle_alpha   90.00
_cell.angle_beta   90.00
_cell.angle_gamma   90.00
#
_symmetry.space_group_name_H-M   'P 1'
#
loop_
_entity.id
_entity.type
_entity.pdbx_description
1 polymer ?
#
loop_
_entity_poly.entity_id
_entity_poly.type
_entity_poly.pdbx_seq_one_letter_code
_entity_poly.pdbx_strand_id
1 'polypeptide(L)'
;MILRARWLLDRRLRLIRGGRVAARGGGRGRMDLGDALLMPGLVNAHSHLDYTALRGRLPEVRGFARWIAAIGREKASWRSSDYRASI
;
A
#
# COMPACT_ATOMS: atom_id res chain seq x y z
N MET A 1 8.82 14.31 16.14
CA MET A 1 7.37 14.60 16.10
C MET A 1 6.64 13.60 16.99
N ILE A 2 5.70 14.07 17.82
CA ILE A 2 4.83 13.21 18.64
C ILE A 2 3.41 13.33 18.10
N LEU A 3 2.77 12.20 17.78
CA LEU A 3 1.37 12.13 17.37
C LEU A 3 0.48 11.85 18.59
N ARG A 4 -0.67 12.52 18.69
CA ARG A 4 -1.76 12.19 19.63
C ARG A 4 -3.00 11.81 18.84
N ALA A 5 -3.69 10.76 19.27
CA ALA A 5 -4.93 10.26 18.67
C ALA A 5 -5.85 9.79 19.81
N ARG A 6 -7.17 9.82 19.61
CA ARG A 6 -8.14 9.32 20.60
C ARG A 6 -7.95 7.82 20.86
N TRP A 7 -7.64 7.05 19.82
CA TRP A 7 -7.47 5.61 19.90
C TRP A 7 -6.12 5.19 19.32
N LEU A 8 -5.52 4.17 19.93
CA LEU A 8 -4.29 3.56 19.47
C LEU A 8 -4.46 2.04 19.44
N LEU A 9 -4.42 1.44 18.26
CA LEU A 9 -4.38 -0.02 18.12
C LEU A 9 -2.93 -0.47 18.25
N ASP A 10 -2.56 -0.90 19.45
CA ASP A 10 -1.21 -1.30 19.79
C ASP A 10 -0.97 -2.81 19.62
N ARG A 11 0.20 -3.20 19.07
CA ARG A 11 0.74 -4.58 19.21
C ARG A 11 2.05 -4.67 20.02
N ARG A 12 2.65 -3.53 20.42
CA ARG A 12 3.66 -3.23 21.47
C ARG A 12 4.42 -1.95 21.06
N LEU A 13 3.94 -0.77 21.47
CA LEU A 13 4.48 0.55 21.12
C LEU A 13 6.00 0.65 21.27
N ARG A 14 6.72 0.93 20.17
CA ARG A 14 8.10 1.45 20.26
C ARG A 14 8.25 2.74 19.41
N LEU A 15 9.24 3.57 19.75
CA LEU A 15 9.85 4.69 18.98
C LEU A 15 9.98 4.41 17.51
N ILE A 16 10.46 5.28 16.62
CA ILE A 16 11.23 4.79 15.46
C ILE A 16 12.45 5.70 15.27
N ARG A 17 13.66 5.14 15.17
CA ARG A 17 14.91 5.86 14.81
C ARG A 17 15.67 5.07 13.74
N GLY A 18 16.03 5.69 12.62
CA GLY A 18 16.79 5.04 11.54
C GLY A 18 16.12 3.80 10.93
N GLY A 19 14.79 3.79 10.79
CA GLY A 19 14.04 2.66 10.21
C GLY A 19 13.72 1.50 11.17
N ARG A 20 14.00 1.64 12.48
CA ARG A 20 13.72 0.61 13.50
C ARG A 20 12.92 1.16 14.68
N VAL A 21 12.08 0.32 15.30
CA VAL A 21 11.15 0.70 16.36
C VAL A 21 11.84 0.86 17.76
N ALA A 22 11.85 2.02 18.43
CA ALA A 22 12.69 2.43 19.59
C ALA A 22 12.03 3.33 20.72
N ALA A 23 11.18 2.88 21.67
CA ALA A 23 10.48 3.83 22.61
C ALA A 23 11.48 4.69 23.41
N ARG A 24 11.34 6.01 23.75
CA ARG A 24 10.23 6.77 24.38
C ARG A 24 10.59 8.30 24.43
N GLY A 25 9.59 9.21 24.42
CA GLY A 25 9.52 10.59 24.99
C GLY A 25 10.60 11.68 24.74
N GLY A 26 10.17 12.91 24.34
CA GLY A 26 10.90 14.17 24.65
C GLY A 26 11.14 15.23 23.56
N GLY A 27 10.52 15.17 22.38
CA GLY A 27 10.79 16.15 21.28
C GLY A 27 9.73 17.25 21.14
N ARG A 28 10.15 18.51 20.96
CA ARG A 28 9.27 19.66 20.65
C ARG A 28 8.49 19.43 19.34
N GLY A 29 7.19 19.77 19.33
CA GLY A 29 6.27 19.58 18.20
C GLY A 29 5.27 18.43 18.39
N ARG A 30 4.07 18.75 18.88
CA ARG A 30 2.92 17.85 19.02
C ARG A 30 1.95 18.09 17.86
N MET A 31 1.55 17.03 17.16
CA MET A 31 0.43 17.05 16.22
C MET A 31 -0.72 16.26 16.83
N ASP A 32 -1.88 16.91 16.97
CA ASP A 32 -3.09 16.29 17.50
C ASP A 32 -3.99 15.86 16.34
N LEU A 33 -4.34 14.59 16.29
CA LEU A 33 -5.16 13.99 15.24
C LEU A 33 -6.65 13.96 15.62
N GLY A 34 -7.02 14.37 16.85
CA GLY A 34 -8.41 14.38 17.30
C GLY A 34 -9.02 12.98 17.43
N ASP A 35 -10.24 12.81 16.93
CA ASP A 35 -10.99 11.54 16.97
C ASP A 35 -10.55 10.59 15.86
N ALA A 36 -9.30 10.13 15.96
CA ALA A 36 -8.68 9.21 15.02
C ALA A 36 -8.15 7.95 15.71
N LEU A 37 -8.06 6.86 14.94
CA LEU A 37 -7.35 5.65 15.32
C LEU A 37 -5.96 5.65 14.67
N LEU A 38 -4.92 5.58 15.50
CA LEU A 38 -3.56 5.30 15.02
C LEU A 38 -3.26 3.81 15.16
N MET A 39 -2.82 3.18 14.07
CA MET A 39 -2.54 1.74 14.01
C MET A 39 -1.32 1.43 13.13
N PRO A 40 -0.67 0.25 13.27
CA PRO A 40 0.36 -0.18 12.35
C PRO A 40 -0.14 -0.18 10.90
N GLY A 41 0.72 0.21 9.98
CA GLY A 41 0.44 0.08 8.55
C GLY A 41 0.16 -1.38 8.19
N LEU A 42 -0.80 -1.60 7.29
CA LEU A 42 -1.06 -2.92 6.73
C LEU A 42 0.00 -3.24 5.68
N VAL A 43 0.47 -4.49 5.68
CA VAL A 43 1.39 -4.98 4.66
C VAL A 43 0.57 -5.50 3.49
N ASN A 44 0.77 -4.94 2.31
CA ASN A 44 0.30 -5.57 1.08
C ASN A 44 1.25 -6.72 0.74
N ALA A 45 0.84 -7.94 1.08
CA ALA A 45 1.68 -9.12 0.93
C ALA A 45 1.79 -9.62 -0.53
N HIS A 46 0.89 -9.20 -1.41
CA HIS A 46 0.86 -9.65 -2.80
C HIS A 46 0.26 -8.60 -3.72
N SER A 47 1.00 -8.21 -4.76
CA SER A 47 0.54 -7.24 -5.73
C SER A 47 1.15 -7.47 -7.11
N HIS A 48 0.31 -7.31 -8.13
CA HIS A 48 0.73 -7.10 -9.52
C HIS A 48 0.63 -5.60 -9.81
N LEU A 49 1.74 -4.87 -9.71
CA LEU A 49 1.74 -3.41 -9.82
C LEU A 49 1.24 -2.97 -11.21
N ASP A 50 1.67 -3.68 -12.23
CA ASP A 50 1.32 -3.48 -13.63
C ASP A 50 -0.18 -3.60 -13.93
N TYR A 51 -0.94 -4.34 -13.09
CA TYR A 51 -2.39 -4.48 -13.29
C TYR A 51 -3.14 -3.18 -13.02
N THR A 52 -2.53 -2.21 -12.31
CA THR A 52 -3.09 -0.87 -12.14
C THR A 52 -3.36 -0.21 -13.49
N ALA A 53 -2.42 -0.35 -14.44
CA ALA A 53 -2.54 0.20 -15.79
C ALA A 53 -3.51 -0.60 -16.68
N LEU A 54 -3.98 -1.77 -16.25
CA LEU A 54 -4.99 -2.58 -16.95
C LEU A 54 -6.44 -2.23 -16.55
N ARG A 55 -6.64 -1.33 -15.58
CA ARG A 55 -7.96 -0.90 -15.13
C ARG A 55 -8.77 -0.36 -16.32
N GLY A 56 -9.93 -0.97 -16.56
CA GLY A 56 -10.85 -0.58 -17.64
C GLY A 56 -10.41 -1.01 -19.05
N ARG A 57 -9.29 -1.72 -19.20
CA ARG A 57 -8.79 -2.20 -20.50
C ARG A 57 -9.17 -3.65 -20.80
N LEU A 58 -9.47 -4.43 -19.77
CA LEU A 58 -9.80 -5.85 -19.92
C LEU A 58 -11.29 -6.03 -20.22
N PRO A 59 -11.65 -6.92 -21.17
CA PRO A 59 -13.05 -7.26 -21.40
C PRO A 59 -13.64 -8.00 -20.19
N GLU A 60 -14.94 -7.81 -19.94
CA GLU A 60 -15.66 -8.60 -18.95
C GLU A 60 -15.71 -10.06 -19.39
N VAL A 61 -15.03 -10.94 -18.66
CA VAL A 61 -14.97 -12.36 -18.94
C VAL A 61 -15.30 -13.17 -17.68
N ARG A 62 -16.10 -14.21 -17.84
CA ARG A 62 -16.43 -15.13 -16.74
C ARG A 62 -15.31 -16.16 -16.55
N GLY A 63 -14.87 -16.32 -15.31
CA GLY A 63 -13.93 -17.37 -14.91
C GLY A 63 -12.45 -16.98 -14.97
N PHE A 64 -11.67 -17.50 -14.02
CA PHE A 64 -10.26 -17.16 -13.81
C PHE A 64 -9.38 -17.39 -15.04
N ALA A 65 -9.50 -18.57 -15.68
CA ALA A 65 -8.67 -18.92 -16.84
C ALA A 65 -8.88 -17.96 -18.04
N ARG A 66 -10.12 -17.51 -18.25
CA ARG A 66 -10.42 -16.57 -19.32
C ARG A 66 -9.92 -15.16 -18.99
N TRP A 67 -10.01 -14.77 -17.72
CA TRP A 67 -9.48 -13.50 -17.21
C TRP A 67 -7.95 -13.43 -17.32
N ILE A 68 -7.23 -14.46 -16.87
CA ILE A 68 -5.76 -14.46 -16.96
C ILE A 68 -5.26 -14.49 -18.41
N ALA A 69 -5.97 -15.19 -19.31
CA ALA A 69 -5.67 -15.15 -20.74
C ALA A 69 -5.94 -13.76 -21.35
N ALA A 70 -6.94 -13.02 -20.88
CA ALA A 70 -7.20 -11.64 -21.32
C ALA A 70 -6.08 -10.70 -20.90
N ILE A 71 -5.56 -10.85 -19.68
CA ILE A 71 -4.37 -10.12 -19.22
C ILE A 71 -3.17 -10.43 -20.11
N GLY A 72 -2.92 -11.72 -20.38
CA GLY A 72 -1.81 -12.14 -21.24
C GLY A 72 -1.88 -11.51 -22.64
N ARG A 73 -3.08 -11.48 -23.24
CA ARG A 73 -3.30 -10.84 -24.54
C ARG A 73 -3.05 -9.33 -24.51
N GLU A 74 -3.58 -8.63 -23.50
CA GLU A 74 -3.38 -7.18 -23.38
C GLU A 74 -1.89 -6.83 -23.25
N LYS A 75 -1.19 -7.56 -22.38
CA LYS A 75 0.24 -7.36 -22.12
C LYS A 75 1.15 -7.83 -23.25
N ALA A 76 0.67 -8.67 -24.18
CA ALA A 76 1.46 -9.07 -25.35
C ALA A 76 1.79 -7.89 -26.26
N SER A 77 1.00 -6.81 -26.21
CA SER A 77 1.26 -5.57 -26.96
C SER A 77 2.25 -4.61 -26.27
N TRP A 78 2.62 -4.88 -25.01
CA TRP A 78 3.41 -3.97 -24.20
C TRP A 78 4.90 -4.05 -24.52
N ARG A 79 5.54 -2.89 -24.58
CA ARG A 79 6.98 -2.72 -24.61
C ARG A 79 7.52 -2.57 -23.19
N SER A 80 8.83 -2.71 -23.02
CA SER A 80 9.49 -2.51 -21.72
C SER A 80 9.25 -1.11 -21.12
N SER A 81 9.02 -0.09 -21.94
CA SER A 81 8.62 1.25 -21.49
C SER A 81 7.26 1.26 -20.81
N ASP A 82 6.31 0.49 -21.34
CA ASP A 82 4.93 0.42 -20.82
C ASP A 82 4.92 -0.25 -19.45
N TYR A 83 5.73 -1.30 -19.27
CA TYR A 83 5.94 -1.91 -17.97
C TYR A 83 6.50 -0.93 -16.92
N ARG A 84 7.48 -0.10 -17.30
CA ARG A 84 8.04 0.91 -16.38
C ARG A 84 7.06 2.02 -16.06
N ALA A 85 6.22 2.41 -17.00
CA ALA A 85 5.19 3.42 -16.79
C ALA A 85 3.98 2.90 -15.98
N SER A 86 3.87 1.58 -15.79
CA SER A 86 2.75 0.93 -15.10
C SER A 86 2.93 0.78 -13.58
N ILE A 87 4.07 1.23 -13.02
CA ILE A 87 4.42 1.11 -11.60
C ILE A 87 4.66 2.47 -10.93
#